data_AF-A0A2A7MN44-F1
#
_entry.id   AF-A0A2A7MN44-F1
#
_cell.length_a   1.000
_cell.length_b   1.000
_cell.length_c   1.000
_cell.angle_alpha   90.00
_cell.angle_beta   90.00
_cell.angle_gamma   90.00
#
_symmetry.space_group_name_H-M   'P 1'
#
loop_
_entity.id
_entity.type
_entity.pdbx_description
1 polymer ?
#
loop_
_entity_poly.entity_id
_entity_poly.type
_entity_poly.pdbx_seq_one_letter_code
_entity_poly.pdbx_strand_id
1 'polypeptide(L)'
;MSNDDAMRRKMREIEARAQRLNNSGGSTKVEVTRYRLRSHVLTAARAGTLTPNWRDTLTVEAVLYSDEGGRRPPAAAASTGHYDAEDLALYEVATSPVADWEPHAARGDWRRALDAWYRESLERFDAYEDAQNRNWAELRAASSPHLLRTPILGASLRKPSPLDPFMSTFHRDNLGALYRAGLAAGGETNDWIGWYRNRVAQWDTTGDQQNNAGLKQAVLTSLTDPQSIIEQRNEMEKLPDYWTTAHQKGN
;
A
#
# COMPACT_ATOMS: atom_id res chain seq x y z
N MET A 1 16.45 -13.02 -32.12
CA MET A 1 16.49 -12.95 -30.64
C MET A 1 15.05 -13.02 -30.16
N SER A 2 14.67 -14.05 -29.40
CA SER A 2 13.29 -14.22 -28.92
C SER A 2 13.00 -13.22 -27.79
N ASN A 3 11.75 -12.77 -27.67
CA ASN A 3 11.31 -11.84 -26.62
C ASN A 3 11.56 -12.43 -25.21
N ASP A 4 11.46 -13.75 -25.08
CA ASP A 4 11.78 -14.51 -23.86
C ASP A 4 13.24 -14.42 -23.44
N ASP A 5 14.18 -14.42 -24.39
CA ASP A 5 15.61 -14.34 -24.08
C ASP A 5 16.01 -12.94 -23.61
N ALA A 6 15.37 -11.92 -24.17
CA ALA A 6 15.54 -10.53 -23.73
C ALA A 6 14.99 -10.33 -22.32
N MET A 7 13.81 -10.90 -22.02
CA MET A 7 13.19 -10.83 -20.70
C MET A 7 14.01 -11.60 -19.65
N ARG A 8 14.49 -12.82 -19.97
CA ARG A 8 15.35 -13.60 -19.06
C ARG A 8 16.71 -12.96 -18.81
N ARG A 9 17.27 -12.24 -19.78
CA ARG A 9 18.52 -11.48 -19.60
C ARG A 9 18.31 -10.26 -18.72
N LYS A 10 17.23 -9.51 -18.97
CA LYS A 10 16.81 -8.37 -18.15
C LYS A 10 16.54 -8.81 -16.70
N MET A 11 15.88 -9.95 -16.51
CA MET A 11 15.62 -10.50 -15.17
C MET A 11 16.90 -10.88 -14.43
N ARG A 12 17.87 -11.52 -15.08
CA ARG A 12 19.16 -11.86 -14.44
C ARG A 12 19.99 -10.63 -14.06
N GLU A 13 19.95 -9.57 -14.86
CA GLU A 13 20.60 -8.30 -14.53
C GLU A 13 19.93 -7.60 -13.36
N ILE A 14 18.59 -7.65 -13.28
CA ILE A 14 17.81 -7.13 -12.16
C ILE A 14 18.10 -7.92 -10.88
N GLU A 15 18.17 -9.24 -10.94
CA GLU A 15 18.47 -10.12 -9.80
C GLU A 15 19.88 -9.89 -9.22
N ALA A 16 20.90 -9.75 -10.08
CA ALA A 16 22.26 -9.41 -9.65
C ALA A 16 22.37 -7.97 -9.09
N ARG A 17 21.43 -7.07 -9.44
CA ARG A 17 21.37 -5.69 -8.94
C ARG A 17 20.60 -5.62 -7.62
N ALA A 18 19.55 -6.42 -7.48
CA ALA A 18 18.79 -6.64 -6.25
C ALA A 18 19.69 -7.14 -5.11
N GLN A 19 20.52 -8.14 -5.39
CA GLN A 19 21.47 -8.69 -4.42
C GLN A 19 22.43 -7.62 -3.87
N ARG A 20 22.85 -6.65 -4.71
CA ARG A 20 23.77 -5.57 -4.30
C ARG A 20 23.12 -4.52 -3.41
N LEU A 21 21.85 -4.21 -3.66
CA LEU A 21 21.08 -3.24 -2.85
C LEU A 21 20.63 -3.83 -1.52
N ASN A 22 20.29 -5.12 -1.49
CA ASN A 22 19.98 -5.84 -0.26
C ASN A 22 21.18 -5.85 0.70
N ASN A 23 22.41 -5.94 0.15
CA ASN A 23 23.65 -5.87 0.92
C ASN A 23 23.97 -4.46 1.47
N SER A 24 23.32 -3.40 0.98
CA SER A 24 23.50 -2.03 1.49
C SER A 24 22.57 -1.67 2.67
N GLY A 25 21.80 -2.63 3.18
CA GLY A 25 20.74 -2.38 4.16
C GLY A 25 19.57 -1.70 3.47
N GLY A 26 18.45 -2.42 3.31
CA GLY A 26 17.30 -2.01 2.50
C GLY A 26 16.96 -0.53 2.64
N SER A 27 17.30 0.26 1.63
CA SER A 27 17.09 1.70 1.64
C SER A 27 15.60 1.97 1.89
N THR A 28 15.26 2.93 2.75
CA THR A 28 13.87 3.38 2.95
C THR A 28 13.13 3.61 1.65
N LYS A 29 13.82 4.04 0.59
CA LYS A 29 13.24 4.20 -0.75
C LYS A 29 12.71 2.90 -1.33
N VAL A 30 13.43 1.78 -1.18
CA VAL A 30 12.97 0.46 -1.61
C VAL A 30 11.68 0.11 -0.88
N GLU A 31 11.64 0.26 0.45
CA GLU A 31 10.45 -0.06 1.25
C GLU A 31 9.25 0.83 0.89
N VAL A 32 9.46 2.13 0.73
CA VAL A 32 8.41 3.07 0.31
C VAL A 32 7.87 2.70 -1.07
N THR A 33 8.74 2.41 -2.04
CA THR A 33 8.30 2.01 -3.38
C THR A 33 7.59 0.66 -3.37
N ARG A 34 8.12 -0.31 -2.62
CA ARG A 34 7.51 -1.64 -2.48
C ARG A 34 6.11 -1.53 -1.87
N TYR A 35 5.95 -0.72 -0.83
CA TYR A 35 4.65 -0.42 -0.24
C TYR A 35 3.69 0.17 -1.27
N ARG A 36 4.08 1.22 -2.00
CA ARG A 36 3.20 1.85 -3.00
C ARG A 36 2.77 0.87 -4.11
N LEU A 37 3.71 0.11 -4.66
CA LEU A 37 3.42 -0.93 -5.65
C LEU A 37 2.45 -1.97 -5.10
N ARG A 38 2.71 -2.49 -3.90
CA ARG A 38 1.87 -3.53 -3.31
C ARG A 38 0.50 -3.00 -2.89
N SER A 39 0.41 -1.80 -2.33
CA SER A 39 -0.85 -1.13 -1.99
C SER A 39 -1.72 -0.89 -3.22
N HIS A 40 -1.12 -0.53 -4.36
CA HIS A 40 -1.84 -0.41 -5.62
C HIS A 40 -2.45 -1.76 -6.04
N VAL A 41 -1.63 -2.82 -6.04
CA VAL A 41 -2.07 -4.18 -6.40
C VAL A 41 -3.15 -4.70 -5.44
N LEU A 42 -2.99 -4.51 -4.13
CA LEU A 42 -3.94 -4.94 -3.11
C LEU A 42 -5.26 -4.16 -3.17
N THR A 43 -5.20 -2.87 -3.51
CA THR A 43 -6.40 -2.05 -3.74
C THR A 43 -7.18 -2.58 -4.93
N ALA A 44 -6.50 -2.80 -6.06
CA ALA A 44 -7.11 -3.40 -7.25
C ALA A 44 -7.65 -4.82 -6.96
N ALA A 45 -6.91 -5.61 -6.17
CA ALA A 45 -7.33 -6.95 -5.77
C ALA A 45 -8.64 -6.92 -4.97
N ARG A 46 -8.78 -5.99 -4.03
CA ARG A 46 -9.99 -5.85 -3.21
C ARG A 46 -11.18 -5.30 -3.99
N ALA A 47 -10.91 -4.43 -4.96
CA ALA A 47 -11.91 -3.84 -5.85
C ALA A 47 -12.38 -4.80 -6.95
N GLY A 48 -11.71 -5.94 -7.15
CA GLY A 48 -12.03 -6.89 -8.20
C GLY A 48 -11.56 -6.47 -9.59
N THR A 49 -10.67 -5.49 -9.68
CA THR A 49 -10.15 -4.94 -10.95
C THR A 49 -8.75 -5.45 -11.29
N LEU A 50 -8.15 -6.28 -10.42
CA LEU A 50 -6.83 -6.85 -10.68
C LEU A 50 -6.89 -7.92 -11.77
N THR A 51 -6.12 -7.73 -12.84
CA THR A 51 -6.05 -8.70 -13.94
C THR A 51 -5.21 -9.92 -13.56
N PRO A 52 -5.50 -11.13 -14.08
CA PRO A 52 -4.70 -12.32 -13.78
C PRO A 52 -3.22 -12.21 -14.19
N ASN A 53 -2.89 -11.38 -15.17
CA ASN A 53 -1.53 -11.11 -15.66
C ASN A 53 -0.90 -9.86 -15.03
N TRP A 54 -1.39 -9.39 -13.88
CA TRP A 54 -0.96 -8.12 -13.27
C TRP A 54 0.55 -8.02 -13.07
N ARG A 55 1.23 -9.15 -12.85
CA ARG A 55 2.69 -9.21 -12.66
C ARG A 55 3.47 -8.79 -13.91
N ASP A 56 2.92 -9.05 -15.10
CA ASP A 56 3.53 -8.69 -16.38
C ASP A 56 3.23 -7.24 -16.77
N THR A 57 2.14 -6.68 -16.27
CA THR A 57 1.67 -5.33 -16.60
C THR A 57 2.02 -4.29 -15.54
N LEU A 58 2.50 -4.71 -14.37
CA LEU A 58 2.90 -3.82 -13.29
C LEU A 58 4.12 -3.00 -13.72
N THR A 59 4.01 -1.68 -13.63
CA THR A 59 5.10 -0.74 -13.91
C THR A 59 5.18 0.31 -12.83
N VAL A 60 6.39 0.84 -12.61
CA VAL A 60 6.61 1.95 -11.68
C VAL A 60 5.91 3.20 -12.21
N GLU A 61 5.91 3.39 -13.53
CA GLU A 61 5.23 4.47 -14.24
C GLU A 61 3.73 4.53 -13.94
N ALA A 62 3.04 3.38 -14.00
CA ALA A 62 1.60 3.32 -13.73
C ALA A 62 1.23 3.62 -12.26
N VAL A 63 2.16 3.43 -11.33
CA VAL A 63 1.86 3.52 -9.89
C VAL A 63 2.41 4.79 -9.23
N LEU A 64 3.60 5.25 -9.61
CA LEU A 64 4.26 6.37 -8.95
C LEU A 64 4.11 7.71 -9.68
N TYR A 65 3.65 7.69 -10.94
CA TYR A 65 3.70 8.86 -11.82
C TYR A 65 2.37 9.12 -12.57
N SER A 66 1.25 8.59 -12.08
CA SER A 66 -0.05 8.62 -12.76
C SER A 66 -0.80 9.97 -12.74
N ASP A 67 -0.41 10.92 -11.91
CA ASP A 67 -1.03 12.26 -11.90
C ASP A 67 -0.49 13.13 -13.04
N GLU A 68 -1.42 13.74 -13.79
CA GLU A 68 -1.29 14.55 -15.01
C GLU A 68 0.14 15.04 -15.33
N GLY A 69 0.86 14.28 -16.17
CA GLY A 69 2.14 14.69 -16.76
C GLY A 69 3.40 14.08 -16.13
N GLY A 70 3.27 13.21 -15.13
CA GLY A 70 4.37 12.45 -14.54
C GLY A 70 5.03 11.48 -15.53
N ARG A 71 6.01 11.94 -16.32
CA ARG A 71 7.02 11.04 -16.86
C ARG A 71 8.07 10.81 -15.79
N ARG A 72 8.57 9.57 -15.70
CA ARG A 72 9.85 9.26 -15.05
C ARG A 72 10.84 10.35 -15.45
N PRO A 73 11.52 11.03 -14.50
CA PRO A 73 12.48 12.08 -14.82
C PRO A 73 13.50 11.53 -15.85
N PRO A 74 14.11 12.37 -16.70
CA PRO A 74 15.23 11.90 -17.52
C PRO A 74 16.33 11.34 -16.60
N ALA A 75 17.03 10.30 -17.04
CA ALA A 75 18.05 9.63 -16.22
C ALA A 75 19.14 10.57 -15.67
N ALA A 76 19.35 11.72 -16.31
CA ALA A 76 20.26 12.77 -15.89
C ALA A 76 19.76 13.65 -14.72
N ALA A 77 18.44 13.69 -14.47
CA ALA A 77 17.81 14.50 -13.42
C ALA A 77 17.51 13.72 -12.14
N ALA A 78 17.44 12.39 -12.20
CA ALA A 78 17.31 11.55 -11.03
C ALA A 78 18.68 11.06 -10.55
N SER A 79 18.87 11.06 -9.23
CA SER A 79 20.06 10.41 -8.66
C SER A 79 20.02 8.92 -8.97
N THR A 80 21.17 8.35 -9.35
CA THR A 80 21.33 6.95 -9.78
C THR A 80 20.71 5.93 -8.81
N GLY A 81 20.64 6.27 -7.51
CA GLY A 81 20.01 5.42 -6.49
C GLY A 81 18.47 5.41 -6.44
N HIS A 82 17.76 6.35 -7.10
CA HIS A 82 16.29 6.31 -7.15
C HIS A 82 15.77 5.19 -8.05
N TYR A 83 16.32 5.08 -9.26
CA TYR A 83 15.92 4.03 -10.20
C TYR A 83 16.29 2.64 -9.73
N ASP A 84 17.44 2.51 -9.09
CA ASP A 84 17.90 1.23 -8.55
C ASP A 84 16.94 0.71 -7.46
N ALA A 85 16.39 1.60 -6.62
CA ALA A 85 15.40 1.25 -5.61
C ALA A 85 14.02 0.92 -6.20
N GLU A 86 13.60 1.66 -7.23
CA GLU A 86 12.34 1.41 -7.94
C GLU A 86 12.35 0.08 -8.71
N ASP A 87 13.41 -0.18 -9.47
CA ASP A 87 13.56 -1.40 -10.26
C ASP A 87 13.67 -2.62 -9.33
N LEU A 88 14.34 -2.49 -8.18
CA LEU A 88 14.39 -3.55 -7.15
C LEU A 88 13.01 -3.83 -6.56
N ALA A 89 12.32 -2.80 -6.08
CA ALA A 89 11.01 -2.96 -5.48
C ALA A 89 9.99 -3.55 -6.48
N LEU A 90 10.05 -3.12 -7.75
CA LEU A 90 9.25 -3.70 -8.83
C LEU A 90 9.53 -5.19 -8.99
N TYR A 91 10.81 -5.57 -9.09
CA TYR A 91 11.21 -6.96 -9.21
C TYR A 91 10.66 -7.80 -8.08
N GLU A 92 10.92 -7.42 -6.83
CA GLU A 92 10.49 -8.17 -5.66
C GLU A 92 8.97 -8.34 -5.57
N VAL A 93 8.22 -7.30 -5.93
CA VAL A 93 6.74 -7.35 -5.96
C VAL A 93 6.26 -8.28 -7.08
N ALA A 94 6.82 -8.16 -8.29
CA ALA A 94 6.41 -8.93 -9.45
C ALA A 94 6.82 -10.40 -9.37
N THR A 95 7.94 -10.73 -8.69
CA THR A 95 8.44 -12.09 -8.51
C THR A 95 8.08 -12.71 -7.16
N SER A 96 7.30 -12.05 -6.31
CA SER A 96 6.88 -12.65 -5.04
C SER A 96 6.04 -13.92 -5.28
N PRO A 97 6.02 -14.88 -4.35
CA PRO A 97 5.15 -16.04 -4.45
C PRO A 97 3.69 -15.67 -4.73
N VAL A 98 2.96 -16.56 -5.40
CA VAL A 98 1.52 -16.40 -5.61
C VAL A 98 0.82 -16.46 -4.25
N ALA A 99 0.03 -15.44 -3.93
CA ALA A 99 -0.74 -15.35 -2.71
C ALA A 99 -2.22 -15.70 -2.95
N ASP A 100 -2.91 -16.18 -1.91
CA ASP A 100 -4.31 -16.63 -2.03
C ASP A 100 -5.29 -15.51 -2.41
N TRP A 101 -4.93 -14.25 -2.17
CA TRP A 101 -5.72 -13.09 -2.60
C TRP A 101 -5.60 -12.79 -4.10
N GLU A 102 -4.69 -13.42 -4.83
CA GLU A 102 -4.56 -13.21 -6.27
C GLU A 102 -5.73 -13.84 -7.05
N PRO A 103 -6.01 -13.36 -8.27
CA PRO A 103 -7.09 -13.88 -9.09
C PRO A 103 -7.04 -15.41 -9.21
N HIS A 104 -8.14 -16.06 -8.79
CA HIS A 104 -8.34 -17.50 -8.80
C HIS A 104 -7.38 -18.35 -7.94
N ALA A 105 -6.45 -17.74 -7.20
CA ALA A 105 -5.46 -18.47 -6.40
C ALA A 105 -6.10 -19.30 -5.27
N ALA A 106 -7.10 -18.73 -4.60
CA ALA A 106 -7.87 -19.43 -3.56
C ALA A 106 -8.94 -20.42 -4.09
N ARG A 107 -9.08 -20.58 -5.42
CA ARG A 107 -10.01 -21.55 -6.04
C ARG A 107 -11.47 -21.43 -5.59
N GLY A 108 -11.95 -20.20 -5.40
CA GLY A 108 -13.31 -19.94 -4.94
C GLY A 108 -13.47 -19.89 -3.42
N ASP A 109 -12.41 -20.15 -2.64
CA ASP A 109 -12.40 -19.92 -1.20
C ASP A 109 -12.20 -18.42 -0.90
N TRP A 110 -13.29 -17.68 -1.00
CA TRP A 110 -13.29 -16.23 -0.80
C TRP A 110 -12.81 -15.84 0.60
N ARG A 111 -13.08 -16.68 1.61
CA ARG A 111 -12.73 -16.39 3.00
C ARG A 111 -11.23 -16.40 3.17
N ARG A 112 -10.58 -17.43 2.62
CA ARG A 112 -9.12 -17.56 2.58
C ARG A 112 -8.46 -16.44 1.78
N ALA A 113 -9.03 -16.07 0.63
CA ALA A 113 -8.53 -14.94 -0.16
C ALA A 113 -8.60 -13.62 0.61
N LEU A 114 -9.72 -13.34 1.27
CA LEU A 114 -9.93 -12.13 2.07
C LEU A 114 -8.98 -12.07 3.28
N ASP A 115 -8.77 -13.19 3.98
CA ASP A 115 -7.80 -13.27 5.08
C ASP A 115 -6.37 -13.02 4.63
N ALA A 116 -5.98 -13.62 3.50
CA ALA A 116 -4.66 -13.40 2.92
C ALA A 116 -4.46 -11.95 2.49
N TRP A 117 -5.48 -11.34 1.87
CA TRP A 117 -5.46 -9.93 1.47
C TRP A 117 -5.28 -9.01 2.68
N TYR A 118 -6.06 -9.23 3.74
CA TYR A 118 -6.02 -8.37 4.93
C TYR A 118 -4.67 -8.48 5.65
N ARG A 119 -4.15 -9.70 5.79
CA ARG A 119 -2.83 -9.95 6.38
C ARG A 119 -1.71 -9.26 5.61
N GLU A 120 -1.63 -9.47 4.30
CA GLU A 120 -0.61 -8.81 3.45
C GLU A 120 -0.75 -7.28 3.54
N SER A 121 -1.98 -6.75 3.51
CA SER A 121 -2.21 -5.29 3.60
C SER A 121 -1.67 -4.69 4.90
N LEU A 122 -1.89 -5.35 6.04
CA LEU A 122 -1.35 -4.92 7.32
C LEU A 122 0.18 -5.06 7.38
N GLU A 123 0.71 -6.23 7.01
CA GLU A 123 2.16 -6.48 7.06
C GLU A 123 2.95 -5.49 6.20
N ARG A 124 2.42 -5.11 5.03
CA ARG A 124 3.06 -4.11 4.18
C ARG A 124 2.97 -2.71 4.77
N PHE A 125 1.84 -2.36 5.37
CA PHE A 125 1.70 -1.07 6.05
C PHE A 125 2.65 -0.95 7.24
N ASP A 126 2.76 -2.01 8.06
CA ASP A 126 3.68 -2.05 9.20
C ASP A 126 5.14 -1.94 8.75
N ALA A 127 5.54 -2.68 7.71
CA ALA A 127 6.90 -2.60 7.15
C ALA A 127 7.23 -1.19 6.62
N TYR A 128 6.26 -0.53 5.97
CA TYR A 128 6.39 0.84 5.49
C TYR A 128 6.54 1.84 6.63
N GLU A 129 5.68 1.74 7.65
CA GLU A 129 5.74 2.59 8.85
C GLU A 129 7.08 2.43 9.55
N ASP A 130 7.54 1.20 9.77
CA ASP A 130 8.82 0.91 10.38
C ASP A 130 10.00 1.48 9.57
N ALA A 131 9.97 1.34 8.24
CA ALA A 131 11.02 1.89 7.38
C ALA A 131 11.08 3.42 7.44
N GLN A 132 9.92 4.09 7.47
CA GLN A 132 9.82 5.53 7.60
C GLN A 132 10.30 6.01 8.99
N ASN A 133 9.90 5.30 10.05
CA ASN A 133 10.33 5.57 11.42
C ASN A 133 11.84 5.46 11.57
N ARG A 134 12.45 4.39 11.03
CA ARG A 134 13.91 4.19 11.04
C ARG A 134 14.64 5.31 10.29
N ASN A 135 14.22 5.60 9.06
CA ASN A 135 14.80 6.70 8.26
C ASN A 135 14.78 8.03 9.00
N TRP A 136 13.65 8.33 9.66
CA TRP A 136 13.50 9.57 10.39
C TRP A 136 14.40 9.64 11.63
N ALA A 137 14.52 8.52 12.35
CA ALA A 137 15.44 8.41 13.48
C ALA A 137 16.90 8.59 13.04
N GLU A 138 17.29 7.98 11.92
CA GLU A 138 18.63 8.12 11.33
C GLU A 138 18.92 9.55 10.88
N LEU A 139 17.98 10.18 10.16
CA LEU A 139 18.10 11.59 9.76
C LEU A 139 18.25 12.52 10.97
N ARG A 140 17.50 12.27 12.05
CA ARG A 140 17.61 13.04 13.29
C ARG A 140 18.97 12.84 13.97
N ALA A 141 19.46 11.60 14.03
CA ALA A 141 20.75 11.27 14.62
C ALA A 141 21.93 11.87 13.82
N ALA A 142 21.83 11.87 12.49
CA ALA A 142 22.83 12.43 11.59
C ALA A 142 22.80 13.97 11.49
N SER A 143 21.70 14.60 11.92
CA SER A 143 21.53 16.05 11.84
C SER A 143 22.39 16.76 12.88
N SER A 144 23.26 17.68 12.42
CA SER A 144 24.06 18.49 13.33
C SER A 144 23.18 19.38 14.23
N PRO A 145 23.61 19.71 15.46
CA PRO A 145 22.87 20.59 16.38
C PRO A 145 22.53 21.96 15.79
N HIS A 146 23.34 22.46 14.84
CA HIS A 146 23.05 23.68 14.07
C HIS A 146 21.89 23.52 13.08
N LEU A 147 21.77 22.37 12.40
CA LEU A 147 20.63 22.10 11.50
C LEU A 147 19.32 21.96 12.28
N LEU A 148 19.36 21.37 13.47
CA LEU A 148 18.21 21.27 14.38
C LEU A 148 17.78 22.64 14.95
N ARG A 149 18.65 23.65 14.93
CA ARG A 149 18.34 25.03 15.31
C ARG A 149 17.76 25.87 14.18
N THR A 150 17.84 25.41 12.93
CA THR A 150 17.22 26.14 11.81
C THR A 150 15.69 26.14 11.93
N PRO A 151 15.02 27.26 11.62
CA PRO A 151 13.58 27.39 11.86
C PRO A 151 12.71 26.52 10.95
N ILE A 152 13.17 26.15 9.75
CA ILE A 152 12.38 25.35 8.81
C ILE A 152 12.77 23.86 8.90
N LEU A 153 14.04 23.52 8.61
CA LEU A 153 14.54 22.14 8.64
C LEU A 153 14.56 21.56 10.06
N GLY A 154 15.01 22.34 11.03
CA GLY A 154 15.03 21.92 12.43
C GLY A 154 13.63 21.80 13.02
N ALA A 155 12.64 22.60 12.61
CA ALA A 155 11.25 22.43 13.06
C ALA A 155 10.62 21.15 12.50
N SER A 156 10.86 20.82 11.23
CA SER A 156 10.40 19.55 10.64
C SER A 156 11.02 18.35 11.35
N LEU A 157 12.35 18.30 11.51
CA LEU A 157 13.06 17.19 12.16
C LEU A 157 12.76 17.02 13.66
N ARG A 158 12.25 18.08 14.31
CA ARG A 158 11.77 18.07 15.71
C ARG A 158 10.39 17.44 15.87
N LYS A 159 9.58 17.34 14.81
CA LYS A 159 8.28 16.63 14.86
C LYS A 159 8.52 15.11 14.98
N PRO A 160 7.63 14.36 15.66
CA PRO A 160 7.61 12.90 15.59
C PRO A 160 7.46 12.42 14.13
N SER A 161 7.63 11.11 13.90
CA SER A 161 7.69 10.44 12.59
C SER A 161 6.88 11.09 11.46
N PRO A 162 7.36 11.07 10.19
CA PRO A 162 6.61 11.57 9.04
C PRO A 162 5.26 10.83 8.82
N LEU A 163 5.08 9.63 9.37
CA LEU A 163 3.73 9.08 9.56
C LEU A 163 3.19 9.58 10.88
N ASP A 164 2.29 10.55 10.80
CA ASP A 164 1.48 11.00 11.92
C ASP A 164 0.76 9.79 12.55
N PRO A 165 0.83 9.58 13.88
CA PRO A 165 0.06 8.56 14.59
C PRO A 165 -1.43 8.53 14.21
N PHE A 166 -1.99 9.70 13.88
CA PHE A 166 -3.35 9.79 13.33
C PHE A 166 -3.48 9.03 11.99
N MET A 167 -2.61 9.30 11.02
CA MET A 167 -2.63 8.63 9.71
C MET A 167 -2.41 7.12 9.86
N SER A 168 -1.55 6.73 10.79
CA SER A 168 -1.30 5.33 11.12
C SER A 168 -2.56 4.61 11.62
N THR A 169 -3.29 5.26 12.54
CA THR A 169 -4.57 4.76 13.07
C THR A 169 -5.64 4.73 11.98
N PHE A 170 -5.75 5.80 11.20
CA PHE A 170 -6.67 5.93 10.06
C PHE A 170 -6.51 4.75 9.09
N HIS A 171 -5.28 4.47 8.64
CA HIS A 171 -5.01 3.41 7.67
C HIS A 171 -5.39 2.03 8.20
N ARG A 172 -5.02 1.71 9.45
CA ARG A 172 -5.35 0.42 10.07
C ARG A 172 -6.84 0.23 10.25
N ASP A 173 -7.55 1.24 10.73
CA ASP A 173 -9.00 1.16 10.92
C ASP A 173 -9.74 1.06 9.57
N ASN A 174 -9.26 1.76 8.53
CA ASN A 174 -9.80 1.63 7.18
C ASN A 174 -9.60 0.21 6.60
N LEU A 175 -8.41 -0.37 6.74
CA LEU A 175 -8.16 -1.77 6.34
C LEU A 175 -9.07 -2.74 7.11
N GLY A 176 -9.26 -2.51 8.41
CA GLY A 176 -10.18 -3.28 9.24
C GLY A 176 -11.64 -3.16 8.78
N ALA A 177 -12.07 -1.97 8.34
CA ALA A 177 -13.40 -1.74 7.80
C ALA A 177 -13.61 -2.50 6.48
N LEU A 178 -12.66 -2.39 5.55
CA LEU A 178 -12.69 -3.11 4.26
C LEU A 178 -12.72 -4.64 4.42
N TYR A 179 -12.00 -5.16 5.42
CA TYR A 179 -12.02 -6.58 5.77
C TYR A 179 -13.40 -7.00 6.27
N ARG A 180 -13.96 -6.28 7.25
CA ARG A 180 -15.29 -6.61 7.82
C ARG A 180 -16.42 -6.44 6.81
N ALA A 181 -16.34 -5.44 5.93
CA ALA A 181 -17.25 -5.30 4.80
C ALA A 181 -17.15 -6.50 3.84
N GLY A 182 -15.95 -7.05 3.65
CA GLY A 182 -15.73 -8.30 2.90
C GLY A 182 -16.37 -9.52 3.57
N LEU A 183 -16.30 -9.61 4.91
CA LEU A 183 -17.01 -10.65 5.68
C LEU A 183 -18.52 -10.54 5.48
N ALA A 184 -19.06 -9.32 5.54
CA ALA A 184 -20.48 -9.06 5.31
C ALA A 184 -20.91 -9.49 3.90
N ALA A 185 -20.11 -9.16 2.89
CA ALA A 185 -20.32 -9.57 1.50
C ALA A 185 -20.28 -11.11 1.32
N GLY A 186 -19.48 -11.81 2.13
CA GLY A 186 -19.43 -13.27 2.17
C GLY A 186 -20.56 -13.93 2.97
N GLY A 187 -21.50 -13.14 3.51
CA GLY A 187 -22.67 -13.61 4.26
C GLY A 187 -22.49 -13.65 5.78
N GLU A 188 -21.35 -13.25 6.32
CA GLU A 188 -21.15 -13.15 7.78
C GLU A 188 -21.84 -11.90 8.33
N THR A 189 -22.84 -12.07 9.19
CA THR A 189 -23.53 -10.94 9.83
C THR A 189 -22.57 -10.17 10.73
N ASN A 190 -22.28 -8.92 10.39
CA ASN A 190 -21.50 -8.00 11.21
C ASN A 190 -21.87 -6.54 10.93
N ASP A 191 -21.75 -5.67 11.94
CA ASP A 191 -21.97 -4.23 11.82
C ASP A 191 -20.65 -3.49 11.61
N TRP A 192 -20.04 -3.65 10.43
CA TRP A 192 -18.76 -2.99 10.14
C TRP A 192 -18.87 -1.46 10.08
N ILE A 193 -20.01 -0.91 9.66
CA ILE A 193 -20.26 0.54 9.65
C ILE A 193 -20.24 1.07 11.09
N GLY A 194 -21.01 0.46 11.99
CA GLY A 194 -21.04 0.87 13.40
C GLY A 194 -19.69 0.65 14.08
N TRP A 195 -19.02 -0.47 13.79
CA TRP A 195 -17.65 -0.69 14.24
C TRP A 195 -16.70 0.42 13.78
N TYR A 196 -16.72 0.77 12.49
CA TYR A 196 -15.79 1.76 11.94
C TYR A 196 -16.09 3.15 12.49
N ARG A 197 -17.37 3.53 12.58
CA ARG A 197 -17.80 4.79 13.20
C ARG A 197 -17.30 4.92 14.64
N ASN A 198 -17.41 3.86 15.44
CA ASN A 198 -16.93 3.83 16.82
C ASN A 198 -15.42 4.00 16.91
N ARG A 199 -14.66 3.41 15.98
CA ARG A 199 -13.19 3.58 15.89
C ARG A 199 -12.82 5.01 15.53
N VAL A 200 -13.45 5.56 14.49
CA VAL A 200 -13.21 6.93 14.01
C VAL A 200 -13.46 7.96 15.11
N ALA A 201 -14.52 7.79 15.90
CA ALA A 201 -14.84 8.68 17.03
C ALA A 201 -13.69 8.78 18.05
N GLN A 202 -12.87 7.75 18.18
CA GLN A 202 -11.74 7.66 19.12
C GLN A 202 -10.41 8.17 18.55
N TRP A 203 -10.34 8.55 17.26
CA TRP A 203 -9.10 9.05 16.67
C TRP A 203 -8.60 10.31 17.37
N ASP A 204 -7.33 10.31 17.74
CA ASP A 204 -6.62 11.45 18.32
C ASP A 204 -6.23 12.45 17.23
N THR A 205 -6.69 13.69 17.37
CA THR A 205 -6.43 14.78 16.42
C THR A 205 -5.47 15.82 16.99
N THR A 206 -4.71 15.53 18.05
CA THR A 206 -3.83 16.52 18.70
C THR A 206 -2.56 16.88 17.91
N GLY A 207 -2.16 16.07 16.94
CA GLY A 207 -0.97 16.30 16.09
C GLY A 207 -1.12 17.49 15.13
N ASP A 208 -1.74 17.26 13.97
CA ASP A 208 -2.14 18.32 13.02
C ASP A 208 -3.64 18.61 13.18
N GLN A 209 -3.98 19.40 14.20
CA GLN A 209 -5.36 19.53 14.66
C GLN A 209 -6.35 19.95 13.57
N GLN A 210 -5.94 20.82 12.64
CA GLN A 210 -6.85 21.29 11.60
C GLN A 210 -7.06 20.25 10.50
N ASN A 211 -5.99 19.63 10.00
CA ASN A 211 -6.10 18.62 8.95
C ASN A 211 -6.73 17.31 9.46
N ASN A 212 -6.32 16.86 10.65
CA ASN A 212 -6.78 15.58 11.22
C ASN A 212 -8.24 15.67 11.70
N ALA A 213 -8.65 16.79 12.29
CA ALA A 213 -10.06 16.98 12.65
C ALA A 213 -10.96 17.06 11.40
N GLY A 214 -10.49 17.71 10.34
CA GLY A 214 -11.19 17.77 9.06
C GLY A 214 -11.42 16.37 8.46
N LEU A 215 -10.37 15.55 8.39
CA LEU A 215 -10.48 14.18 7.87
C LEU A 215 -11.37 13.31 8.77
N LYS A 216 -11.19 13.36 10.10
CA LYS A 216 -12.04 12.65 11.05
C LYS A 216 -13.52 13.00 10.85
N GLN A 217 -13.84 14.29 10.71
CA GLN A 217 -15.21 14.74 10.51
C GLN A 217 -15.77 14.26 9.16
N ALA A 218 -14.98 14.32 8.08
CA ALA A 218 -15.39 13.82 6.77
C ALA A 218 -15.76 12.33 6.81
N VAL A 219 -14.93 11.50 7.47
CA VAL A 219 -15.21 10.06 7.64
C VAL A 219 -16.42 9.82 8.54
N LEU A 220 -16.58 10.56 9.64
CA LEU A 220 -17.78 10.41 10.49
C LEU A 220 -19.06 10.76 9.73
N THR A 221 -19.02 11.80 8.89
CA THR A 221 -20.15 12.18 8.05
C THR A 221 -20.50 11.05 7.09
N SER A 222 -19.53 10.47 6.38
CA SER A 222 -19.79 9.37 5.44
C SER A 222 -20.34 8.10 6.11
N LEU A 223 -20.05 7.90 7.40
CA LEU A 223 -20.51 6.76 8.20
C LEU A 223 -21.79 7.02 9.02
N THR A 224 -22.38 8.21 8.90
CA THR A 224 -23.58 8.62 9.67
C THR A 224 -24.73 9.04 8.77
N ASP A 225 -24.45 9.70 7.65
CA ASP A 225 -25.48 10.08 6.69
C ASP A 225 -26.07 8.84 5.98
N PRO A 226 -27.41 8.68 5.94
CA PRO A 226 -28.04 7.48 5.37
C PRO A 226 -27.67 7.19 3.91
N GLN A 227 -27.56 8.21 3.05
CA GLN A 227 -27.18 8.00 1.65
C GLN A 227 -25.71 7.59 1.54
N SER A 228 -24.84 8.27 2.28
CA SER A 228 -23.42 7.92 2.34
C SER A 228 -23.21 6.49 2.86
N ILE A 229 -23.98 6.03 3.85
CA ILE A 229 -23.90 4.63 4.33
C ILE A 229 -24.29 3.64 3.22
N ILE A 230 -25.32 3.94 2.43
CA ILE A 230 -25.72 3.10 1.29
C ILE A 230 -24.59 3.04 0.26
N GLU A 231 -23.98 4.18 -0.08
CA GLU A 231 -22.84 4.26 -0.99
C GLU A 231 -21.65 3.45 -0.48
N GLN A 232 -21.26 3.64 0.79
CA GLN A 232 -20.17 2.91 1.43
C GLN A 232 -20.41 1.39 1.42
N ARG A 233 -21.64 0.95 1.68
CA ARG A 233 -22.01 -0.48 1.55
C ARG A 233 -21.90 -0.95 0.11
N ASN A 234 -22.43 -0.19 -0.84
CA ASN A 234 -22.33 -0.53 -2.26
C ASN A 234 -20.87 -0.59 -2.73
N GLU A 235 -19.96 0.18 -2.18
CA GLU A 235 -18.55 0.16 -2.58
C GLU A 235 -17.76 -0.94 -1.87
N MET A 236 -17.94 -1.10 -0.56
CA MET A 236 -17.08 -1.93 0.28
C MET A 236 -17.66 -3.34 0.54
N GLU A 237 -18.98 -3.52 0.60
CA GLU A 237 -19.62 -4.84 0.82
C GLU A 237 -19.74 -5.64 -0.47
N LYS A 238 -18.61 -5.85 -1.13
CA LYS A 238 -18.50 -6.68 -2.33
C LYS A 238 -17.28 -7.59 -2.22
N LEU A 239 -17.36 -8.77 -2.82
CA LEU A 239 -16.21 -9.65 -3.04
C LEU A 239 -15.88 -9.67 -4.54
N PRO A 240 -14.60 -9.63 -4.93
CA PRO A 240 -14.16 -9.93 -6.28
C PRO A 240 -14.71 -11.28 -6.80
N ASP A 241 -15.18 -11.32 -8.04
CA ASP A 241 -15.71 -12.54 -8.67
C ASP A 241 -14.68 -13.67 -8.71
N TYR A 242 -13.40 -13.35 -8.92
CA TYR A 242 -12.33 -14.36 -8.94
C TYR A 242 -11.97 -14.93 -7.56
N TRP A 243 -12.48 -14.35 -6.46
CA TRP A 243 -12.37 -14.94 -5.12
C TRP A 243 -13.48 -15.94 -4.85
N THR A 244 -14.65 -15.79 -5.48
CA THR A 244 -15.82 -16.65 -5.28
C THR A 244 -15.94 -17.74 -6.34
N THR A 245 -15.33 -17.55 -7.51
CA THR A 245 -15.36 -18.51 -8.61
C THR A 245 -14.17 -19.49 -8.53
N ALA A 246 -14.49 -20.78 -8.48
CA ALA A 246 -13.49 -21.81 -8.74
C ALA A 246 -13.15 -21.79 -10.24
N HIS A 247 -11.87 -21.57 -10.58
CA HIS A 247 -11.44 -21.61 -11.98
C HIS A 247 -11.70 -23.01 -12.54
N GLN A 248 -12.69 -23.13 -13.42
CA GLN A 248 -12.90 -24.36 -14.19
C GLN A 248 -11.68 -24.52 -15.10
N LYS A 249 -10.90 -25.58 -14.90
CA LYS A 249 -9.96 -26.03 -15.92
C LYS A 249 -10.81 -26.56 -17.06
N GLY A 250 -10.74 -25.90 -18.22
CA GLY A 250 -11.33 -26.44 -19.45
C GLY A 250 -10.78 -27.84 -19.72
N ASN A 251 -11.69 -28.77 -20.00
CA ASN A 251 -11.41 -30.10 -20.55
C ASN A 251 -10.65 -30.00 -21.87
#